data_AF-A0A099YT47-F1
#
_entry.id   AF-A0A099YT47-F1
#
_cell.length_a   1.000
_cell.length_b   1.000
_cell.length_c   1.000
_cell.angle_alpha   90.00
_cell.angle_beta   90.00
_cell.angle_gamma   90.00
#
_symmetry.space_group_name_H-M   'P 1'
#
loop_
_entity.id
_entity.type
_entity.pdbx_description
1 polymer ?
#
loop_
_entity_poly.entity_id
_entity_poly.type
_entity_poly.pdbx_seq_one_letter_code
_entity_poly.pdbx_strand_id
1 'polypeptide(L)'
;MTLDFMSLKTTSAASVKTEKQKEKILERQKAQEIEQARLSERELNPYWKDGGTGLPPEESEAAPVKKVTVVEDAGLSWLRKSYRRMKEQAEREKRNFEEIVAERYGSMEIFQSRLEEAEKVASKKENYGQGRWRKSDYSESGLERKEQRMKETQDEDDRN
;
A
#
# COMPACT_ATOMS: atom_id res chain seq x y z
N MET A 1 25.49 -18.89 74.40
CA MET A 1 25.96 -18.48 73.05
C MET A 1 25.87 -16.97 72.99
N THR A 2 26.98 -16.27 72.75
CA THR A 2 27.00 -14.81 72.65
C THR A 2 26.58 -14.41 71.24
N LEU A 3 25.44 -13.71 71.10
CA LEU A 3 25.02 -13.11 69.85
C LEU A 3 25.89 -11.87 69.59
N ASP A 4 26.69 -11.91 68.52
CA ASP A 4 27.55 -10.80 68.14
C ASP A 4 26.76 -9.76 67.32
N PHE A 5 26.35 -8.69 68.00
CA PHE A 5 25.54 -7.61 67.43
C PHE A 5 26.30 -6.82 66.36
N MET A 6 27.64 -6.88 66.33
CA MET A 6 28.46 -6.20 65.33
C MET A 6 28.49 -6.92 63.98
N SER A 7 28.05 -8.17 63.92
CA SER A 7 27.94 -8.94 62.66
C SER A 7 26.69 -8.59 61.84
N LEU A 8 25.73 -7.88 62.41
CA LEU A 8 24.49 -7.47 61.75
C LEU A 8 24.74 -6.24 60.87
N LYS A 9 24.46 -6.37 59.57
CA LYS A 9 24.54 -5.26 58.61
C LYS A 9 23.50 -4.20 58.98
N THR A 10 23.93 -3.06 59.50
CA THR A 10 23.06 -1.93 59.82
C THR A 10 22.78 -1.13 58.56
N THR A 11 21.62 -1.34 57.95
CA THR A 11 21.16 -0.46 56.87
C THR A 11 20.42 0.72 57.46
N SER A 12 20.79 1.94 57.05
CA SER A 12 20.07 3.14 57.43
C SER A 12 18.65 3.11 56.86
N ALA A 13 17.67 3.62 57.62
CA ALA A 13 16.29 3.77 57.16
C ALA A 13 16.18 4.59 55.85
N ALA A 14 17.16 5.47 55.57
CA ALA A 14 17.27 6.18 54.31
C ALA A 14 17.60 5.24 53.13
N SER A 15 18.53 4.29 53.30
CA SER A 15 18.90 3.30 52.26
C SER A 15 17.69 2.47 51.85
N VAL A 16 16.97 1.94 52.85
CA VAL A 16 15.77 1.12 52.64
C VAL A 16 14.67 1.89 51.90
N LYS A 17 14.51 3.20 52.17
CA LYS A 17 13.56 4.04 51.44
C LYS A 17 13.99 4.26 49.98
N THR A 18 15.28 4.48 49.73
CA THR A 18 15.79 4.67 48.36
C THR A 18 15.72 3.39 47.52
N GLU A 19 15.99 2.23 48.11
CA GLU A 19 15.85 0.92 47.47
C GLU A 19 14.39 0.67 47.05
N LYS A 20 13.44 0.87 47.98
CA LYS A 20 12.00 0.76 47.69
C LYS A 20 11.51 1.75 46.63
N GLN A 21 12.09 2.96 46.58
CA GLN A 21 11.74 3.93 45.54
C GLN A 21 12.28 3.51 44.17
N LYS A 22 13.50 2.97 44.11
CA LYS A 22 14.08 2.42 42.88
C LYS A 22 13.26 1.24 42.37
N GLU A 23 12.86 0.32 43.24
CA GLU A 23 11.97 -0.80 42.90
C GLU A 23 10.65 -0.32 42.29
N LYS A 24 10.00 0.68 42.91
CA LYS A 24 8.76 1.27 42.37
C LYS A 24 8.94 1.95 41.01
N ILE A 25 10.09 2.58 40.76
CA ILE A 25 10.39 3.19 39.46
C ILE A 25 10.58 2.10 38.40
N LEU A 26 11.31 1.03 38.73
CA LEU A 26 11.52 -0.11 37.84
C LEU A 26 10.22 -0.83 37.51
N GLU A 27 9.32 -1.01 38.47
CA GLU A 27 8.00 -1.59 38.23
C GLU A 27 7.15 -0.71 37.30
N ARG A 28 7.18 0.61 37.47
CA ARG A 28 6.48 1.55 36.58
C ARG A 28 7.04 1.53 35.16
N GLN A 29 8.37 1.45 35.01
CA GLN A 29 9.02 1.34 33.71
C GLN A 29 8.59 0.06 33.00
N LYS A 30 8.64 -1.09 33.69
CA LYS A 30 8.17 -2.37 33.14
C LYS A 30 6.70 -2.33 32.73
N ALA A 31 5.83 -1.69 33.53
CA ALA A 31 4.42 -1.53 33.19
C ALA A 31 4.23 -0.68 31.93
N GLN A 32 5.00 0.41 31.79
CA GLN A 32 4.97 1.27 30.60
C GLN A 32 5.45 0.53 29.34
N GLU A 33 6.51 -0.28 29.46
CA GLU A 33 7.02 -1.09 28.35
C GLU A 33 5.99 -2.13 27.87
N ILE A 34 5.28 -2.78 28.79
CA ILE A 34 4.22 -3.75 28.45
C ILE A 34 3.05 -3.06 27.74
N GLU A 35 2.63 -1.90 28.22
CA GLU A 35 1.56 -1.13 27.58
C GLU A 35 1.97 -0.62 26.20
N GLN A 36 3.21 -0.15 26.04
CA GLN A 36 3.74 0.24 24.73
C GLN A 36 3.84 -0.95 23.76
N ALA A 37 4.31 -2.10 24.22
CA ALA A 37 4.34 -3.32 23.40
C ALA A 37 2.95 -3.71 22.90
N ARG A 38 1.94 -3.68 23.78
CA ARG A 38 0.53 -3.94 23.42
C ARG A 38 -0.03 -2.96 22.39
N LEU A 39 0.35 -1.68 22.46
CA LEU A 39 -0.05 -0.69 21.47
C LEU A 39 0.62 -0.97 20.12
N SER A 40 1.94 -1.23 20.13
CA SER A 40 2.71 -1.50 18.91
C SER A 40 2.21 -2.72 18.11
N GLU A 41 1.70 -3.77 18.77
CA GLU A 41 1.10 -4.94 18.10
C GLU A 41 -0.17 -4.59 17.31
N ARG A 42 -0.90 -3.55 17.73
CA ARG A 42 -2.17 -3.10 17.11
C ARG A 42 -1.95 -1.97 16.11
N GLU A 43 -0.78 -1.37 16.12
CA GLU A 43 -0.44 -0.25 15.24
C GLU A 43 -0.14 -0.74 13.83
N LEU A 44 -1.05 -0.44 12.91
CA LEU A 44 -0.88 -0.71 11.49
C LEU A 44 0.12 0.26 10.83
N ASN A 45 0.51 1.34 11.52
CA ASN A 45 1.40 2.37 10.98
C ASN A 45 2.86 1.85 10.95
N PRO A 46 3.48 1.70 9.77
CA PRO A 46 4.87 1.25 9.67
C PRO A 46 5.86 2.19 10.39
N TYR A 47 5.55 3.47 10.47
CA TYR A 47 6.44 4.51 11.02
C TYR A 47 6.37 4.67 12.55
N TRP A 48 5.60 3.83 13.24
CA TRP A 48 5.55 3.80 14.72
C TRP A 48 6.32 2.63 15.35
N LYS A 49 6.85 1.70 14.55
CA LYS A 49 7.50 0.45 15.05
C LYS A 49 8.74 0.65 15.92
N ASP A 50 9.56 1.66 15.63
CA ASP A 50 10.85 1.87 16.33
C ASP A 50 10.83 3.11 17.25
N GLY A 51 9.66 3.47 17.78
CA GLY A 51 9.49 4.72 18.53
C GLY A 51 9.57 5.97 17.65
N GLY A 52 9.32 5.80 16.34
CA GLY A 52 9.29 6.87 15.35
C GLY A 52 8.07 7.79 15.50
N THR A 53 8.15 8.96 14.86
CA THR A 53 7.12 10.00 14.90
C THR A 53 5.82 9.65 14.16
N GLY A 54 5.77 8.53 13.44
CA GLY A 54 4.58 8.12 12.66
C GLY A 54 4.42 8.80 11.33
N LEU A 55 5.35 9.69 11.03
CA LEU A 55 5.44 10.39 9.78
C LEU A 55 6.67 9.84 9.05
N PRO A 56 6.58 9.66 7.72
CA PRO A 56 7.77 9.38 6.93
C PRO A 56 8.82 10.48 7.16
N PRO A 57 10.11 10.13 7.22
CA PRO A 57 11.18 11.11 7.45
C PRO A 57 11.18 12.17 6.33
N GLU A 58 11.24 13.45 6.71
CA GLU A 58 11.26 14.56 5.75
C GLU A 58 12.54 14.63 4.92
N GLU A 59 13.60 13.93 5.33
CA GLU A 59 14.93 13.99 4.71
C GLU A 59 15.17 13.00 3.57
N SER A 60 14.24 12.09 3.28
CA SER A 60 14.29 11.43 1.98
C SER A 60 13.71 12.39 0.97
N GLU A 61 14.59 13.03 0.20
CA GLU A 61 14.29 13.72 -1.05
C GLU A 61 13.03 13.14 -1.65
N ALA A 62 12.01 13.98 -1.82
CA ALA A 62 10.71 13.61 -2.35
C ALA A 62 10.88 12.77 -3.61
N ALA A 63 11.02 11.45 -3.45
CA ALA A 63 10.96 10.51 -4.53
C ALA A 63 9.62 10.85 -5.17
N PRO A 64 9.60 11.32 -6.43
CA PRO A 64 8.42 11.91 -7.00
C PRO A 64 7.34 10.89 -6.79
N VAL A 65 6.37 11.22 -5.92
CA VAL A 65 5.27 10.32 -5.60
C VAL A 65 4.77 9.93 -6.96
N LYS A 66 5.04 8.68 -7.36
CA LYS A 66 4.62 8.16 -8.65
C LYS A 66 3.14 8.08 -8.47
N LYS A 67 2.45 9.20 -8.74
CA LYS A 67 1.01 9.31 -8.75
C LYS A 67 0.64 8.16 -9.65
N VAL A 68 0.07 7.10 -9.09
CA VAL A 68 -0.44 5.97 -9.85
C VAL A 68 -1.67 6.52 -10.56
N THR A 69 -1.44 7.37 -11.56
CA THR A 69 -2.44 7.91 -12.48
C THR A 69 -2.85 6.85 -13.48
N VAL A 70 -2.15 5.70 -13.49
CA VAL A 70 -2.45 4.53 -14.31
C VAL A 70 -3.60 3.75 -13.67
N VAL A 71 -4.72 4.44 -13.40
CA VAL A 71 -6.01 3.74 -13.49
C VAL A 71 -6.16 3.39 -14.96
N GLU A 72 -6.40 2.11 -15.23
CA GLU A 72 -6.37 1.52 -16.57
C GLU A 72 -7.16 2.29 -17.64
N ASP A 73 -8.25 2.96 -17.24
CA ASP A 73 -9.15 3.72 -18.11
C ASP A 73 -9.17 5.23 -17.79
N ALA A 74 -8.17 5.73 -17.05
CA ALA A 74 -8.11 7.10 -16.51
C ALA A 74 -9.38 7.55 -15.75
N GLY A 75 -10.22 6.59 -15.35
CA GLY A 75 -11.47 6.88 -14.67
C GLY A 75 -12.68 7.21 -15.55
N LEU A 76 -12.60 6.98 -16.86
CA LEU A 76 -13.70 7.20 -17.79
C LEU A 76 -15.02 6.56 -17.35
N SER A 77 -14.96 5.30 -16.90
CA SER A 77 -16.16 4.54 -16.51
C SER A 77 -16.89 5.13 -15.30
N TRP A 78 -16.16 5.71 -14.33
CA TRP A 78 -16.79 6.37 -13.18
C TRP A 78 -17.31 7.76 -13.52
N LEU A 79 -16.63 8.52 -14.40
CA LEU A 79 -17.11 9.81 -14.89
C LEU A 79 -18.44 9.67 -15.65
N ARG A 80 -18.55 8.66 -16.54
CA ARG A 80 -19.80 8.34 -17.24
C ARG A 80 -20.93 7.96 -16.28
N LYS A 81 -20.64 7.15 -15.26
CA LYS A 81 -21.62 6.79 -14.22
C LYS A 81 -22.04 8.00 -13.40
N SER A 82 -21.10 8.87 -13.03
CA SER A 82 -21.38 10.11 -12.30
C SER A 82 -22.28 11.01 -13.12
N TYR A 83 -22.00 11.19 -14.42
CA TYR A 83 -22.83 11.98 -15.32
C TYR A 83 -24.28 11.48 -15.36
N ARG A 84 -24.46 10.16 -15.50
CA ARG A 84 -25.78 9.53 -15.47
C ARG A 84 -26.51 9.78 -14.15
N ARG A 85 -25.82 9.63 -13.01
CA ARG A 85 -26.43 9.89 -11.69
C ARG A 85 -26.78 11.36 -11.47
N MET A 86 -25.98 12.29 -11.98
CA MET A 86 -26.28 13.72 -11.90
C MET A 86 -27.51 14.07 -12.74
N LYS A 87 -27.69 13.42 -13.91
CA LYS A 87 -28.94 13.50 -14.70
C LYS A 87 -30.15 12.97 -13.93
N GLU A 88 -30.03 11.77 -13.37
CA GLU A 88 -31.10 11.18 -12.54
C GLU A 88 -31.43 12.04 -11.32
N GLN A 89 -30.42 12.67 -10.70
CA GLN A 89 -30.60 13.59 -9.58
C GLN A 89 -31.30 14.88 -10.02
N ALA A 90 -30.92 15.44 -11.18
CA ALA A 90 -31.58 16.62 -11.76
C ALA A 90 -33.06 16.35 -12.04
N GLU A 91 -33.38 15.17 -12.59
CA GLU A 91 -34.76 14.75 -12.85
C GLU A 91 -35.55 14.53 -11.55
N ARG A 92 -34.93 13.91 -10.54
CA ARG A 92 -35.57 13.63 -9.25
C ARG A 92 -35.84 14.89 -8.43
N GLU A 93 -34.89 15.81 -8.40
CA GLU A 93 -34.96 17.05 -7.61
C GLU A 93 -35.56 18.22 -8.41
N LYS A 94 -35.77 18.06 -9.72
CA LYS A 94 -36.18 19.11 -10.67
C LYS A 94 -35.28 20.35 -10.62
N ARG A 95 -33.99 20.14 -10.35
CA ARG A 95 -32.96 21.20 -10.34
C ARG A 95 -32.24 21.27 -11.68
N ASN A 96 -31.53 22.37 -11.92
CA ASN A 96 -30.70 22.49 -13.11
C ASN A 96 -29.53 21.49 -13.00
N PHE A 97 -29.33 20.70 -14.05
CA PHE A 97 -28.25 19.74 -14.14
C PHE A 97 -26.87 20.39 -13.95
N GLU A 98 -26.67 21.59 -14.51
CA GLU A 98 -25.39 22.31 -14.42
C GLU A 98 -25.04 22.71 -12.98
N GLU A 99 -26.04 23.02 -12.16
CA GLU A 99 -25.86 23.37 -10.74
C GLU A 99 -25.37 22.17 -9.94
N ILE A 100 -25.95 20.99 -10.16
CA ILE A 100 -25.52 19.73 -9.51
C ILE A 100 -24.09 19.36 -9.91
N VAL A 101 -23.72 19.60 -11.17
CA VAL A 101 -22.35 19.39 -11.64
C VAL A 101 -21.39 20.37 -10.98
N ALA A 102 -21.77 21.65 -10.90
CA ALA A 102 -20.97 22.69 -10.27
C ALA A 102 -20.75 22.42 -8.78
N GLU A 103 -21.75 21.92 -8.05
CA GLU A 103 -21.60 21.53 -6.63
C GLU A 103 -20.57 20.42 -6.43
N ARG A 104 -20.51 19.44 -7.34
CA ARG A 104 -19.64 18.26 -7.20
C ARG A 104 -18.24 18.46 -7.78
N TYR A 105 -18.15 19.14 -8.91
CA TYR A 105 -16.93 19.27 -9.71
C TYR A 105 -16.46 20.72 -9.88
N GLY A 106 -17.17 21.69 -9.29
CA GLY A 106 -16.88 23.12 -9.35
C GLY A 106 -17.53 23.82 -10.54
N SER A 107 -17.41 23.24 -11.75
CA SER A 107 -18.00 23.79 -12.97
C SER A 107 -18.32 22.69 -13.98
N MET A 108 -19.30 22.95 -14.85
CA MET A 108 -19.63 22.08 -15.99
C MET A 108 -18.43 21.90 -16.93
N GLU A 109 -17.66 22.95 -17.16
CA GLU A 109 -16.50 22.92 -18.06
C GLU A 109 -15.40 22.01 -17.51
N ILE A 110 -15.10 22.12 -16.20
CA ILE A 110 -14.09 21.29 -15.53
C ILE A 110 -14.47 19.81 -15.64
N PHE A 111 -15.76 19.49 -15.48
CA PHE A 111 -16.25 18.13 -15.63
C PHE A 111 -16.09 17.61 -17.07
N GLN A 112 -16.44 18.44 -18.07
CA GLN A 112 -16.29 18.08 -19.49
C GLN A 112 -14.83 17.87 -19.87
N SER A 113 -13.93 18.78 -19.49
CA SER A 113 -12.49 18.64 -19.76
C SER A 113 -11.93 17.36 -19.16
N ARG A 114 -12.38 16.99 -17.95
CA ARG A 114 -11.94 15.75 -17.29
C ARG A 114 -12.48 14.49 -17.96
N LEU A 115 -13.73 14.54 -18.46
CA LEU A 115 -14.31 13.46 -19.27
C LEU A 115 -13.53 13.28 -20.58
N GLU A 116 -13.23 14.38 -21.27
CA GLU A 116 -12.50 14.38 -22.54
C GLU A 116 -11.05 13.89 -22.36
N GLU A 117 -10.37 14.33 -21.30
CA GLU A 117 -9.02 13.84 -20.95
C GLU A 117 -9.03 12.33 -20.74
N ALA A 118 -10.01 11.82 -19.97
CA ALA A 118 -10.15 10.38 -19.75
C ALA A 118 -10.47 9.62 -21.05
N GLU A 119 -11.27 10.18 -21.96
CA GLU A 119 -11.55 9.60 -23.29
C GLU A 119 -10.30 9.53 -24.16
N LYS A 120 -9.48 10.58 -24.16
CA LYS A 120 -8.20 10.61 -24.88
C LYS A 120 -7.21 9.57 -24.35
N VAL A 121 -7.14 9.38 -23.03
CA VAL A 121 -6.26 8.37 -22.45
C VAL A 121 -6.77 6.95 -22.74
N ALA A 122 -8.07 6.72 -22.62
CA ALA A 122 -8.67 5.40 -22.89
C ALA A 122 -8.52 5.00 -24.37
N SER A 123 -8.83 5.91 -25.31
CA SER A 123 -8.69 5.67 -26.76
C SER A 123 -7.22 5.47 -27.17
N LYS A 124 -6.29 6.21 -26.56
CA LYS A 124 -4.85 5.99 -26.78
C LYS A 124 -4.46 4.57 -26.37
N LYS A 125 -4.94 4.08 -25.23
CA LYS A 125 -4.62 2.72 -24.75
C LYS A 125 -5.25 1.62 -25.61
N GLU A 126 -6.47 1.80 -26.12
CA GLU A 126 -7.08 0.83 -27.06
C GLU A 126 -6.19 0.62 -28.29
N ASN A 127 -5.63 1.71 -28.82
CA ASN A 127 -4.73 1.67 -29.97
C ASN A 127 -3.39 0.96 -29.70
N TYR A 128 -2.87 0.98 -28.47
CA TYR A 128 -1.60 0.29 -28.12
C TYR A 128 -1.81 -1.09 -27.47
N GLY A 129 -3.02 -1.41 -26.99
CA GLY A 129 -3.31 -2.58 -26.15
C GLY A 129 -3.81 -3.81 -26.90
N GLN A 130 -4.27 -3.67 -28.14
CA GLN A 130 -4.80 -4.79 -28.95
C GLN A 130 -3.74 -5.86 -29.33
N GLY A 131 -2.44 -5.53 -29.25
CA GLY A 131 -1.37 -6.41 -29.75
C GLY A 131 -0.68 -7.31 -28.73
N ARG A 132 -0.85 -7.11 -27.41
CA ARG A 132 0.08 -7.73 -26.42
C ARG A 132 -0.35 -9.11 -25.88
N TRP A 133 -1.57 -9.56 -26.17
CA TRP A 133 -2.09 -10.86 -25.71
C TRP A 133 -2.79 -11.68 -26.80
N ARG A 134 -2.47 -11.43 -28.08
CA ARG A 134 -2.68 -12.48 -29.08
C ARG A 134 -1.71 -13.60 -28.70
N LYS A 135 -2.23 -14.66 -28.07
CA LYS A 135 -1.52 -15.94 -27.98
C LYS A 135 -0.96 -16.21 -29.37
N SER A 136 0.35 -16.42 -29.48
CA SER A 136 0.89 -17.10 -30.64
C SER A 136 0.11 -18.39 -30.71
N ASP A 137 -0.81 -18.50 -31.66
CA ASP A 137 -1.34 -19.79 -32.04
C ASP A 137 -0.11 -20.63 -32.33
N TYR A 138 0.06 -21.68 -31.53
CA TYR A 138 1.12 -22.66 -31.69
C TYR A 138 0.81 -23.38 -33.01
N SER A 139 1.21 -22.77 -34.12
CA SER A 139 1.04 -23.32 -35.44
C SER A 139 1.88 -24.60 -35.51
N GLU A 140 1.22 -25.66 -35.93
CA GLU A 140 1.67 -27.06 -36.08
C GLU A 140 3.05 -27.22 -36.78
N SER A 141 3.48 -26.19 -37.51
CA SER A 141 4.81 -26.08 -38.14
C SER A 141 5.99 -26.07 -37.15
N GLY A 142 5.77 -25.66 -35.89
CA GLY A 142 6.83 -25.63 -34.87
C GLY A 142 7.24 -27.00 -34.35
N LEU A 143 6.32 -27.98 -34.37
CA LEU A 143 6.58 -29.36 -33.93
C LEU A 143 7.40 -30.11 -34.98
N GLU A 144 7.04 -29.98 -36.25
CA GLU A 144 7.67 -30.71 -37.36
C GLU A 144 9.15 -30.37 -37.50
N ARG A 145 9.53 -29.09 -37.29
CA ARG A 145 10.92 -28.65 -37.28
C ARG A 145 11.71 -29.20 -36.09
N LYS A 146 11.06 -29.41 -34.95
CA LYS A 146 11.69 -29.98 -33.75
C LYS A 146 11.86 -31.48 -33.88
N GLU A 147 10.91 -32.15 -34.54
CA GLU A 147 10.89 -33.59 -34.78
C GLU A 147 11.93 -34.01 -35.84
N GLN A 148 12.07 -33.24 -36.93
CA GLN A 148 13.16 -33.42 -37.91
C GLN A 148 14.53 -33.32 -37.25
N ARG A 149 14.69 -32.34 -36.34
CA ARG A 149 15.95 -32.11 -35.63
C ARG A 149 16.28 -33.20 -34.60
N MET A 150 15.29 -33.93 -34.08
CA MET A 150 15.52 -35.09 -33.20
C MET A 150 15.79 -36.38 -33.98
N LYS A 151 15.28 -36.49 -35.20
CA LYS A 151 15.57 -37.62 -36.09
C LYS A 151 17.01 -37.59 -36.61
N GLU A 152 17.48 -36.40 -36.98
CA GLU A 152 18.84 -36.18 -37.48
C GLU A 152 19.93 -36.49 -36.42
N THR A 153 19.63 -36.26 -35.13
CA THR A 153 20.55 -36.59 -34.03
C THR A 153 20.60 -38.09 -33.71
N GLN A 154 19.60 -38.86 -34.13
CA GLN A 154 19.51 -40.28 -33.81
C GLN A 154 20.24 -41.14 -34.86
N ASP A 155 20.33 -40.67 -36.11
CA ASP A 155 21.06 -41.36 -37.20
C ASP A 155 22.60 -41.20 -37.11
N GLU A 156 23.11 -40.23 -36.34
CA GLU A 156 24.56 -40.01 -36.12
C GLU A 156 25.13 -40.93 -35.02
N ASP A 157 24.31 -41.34 -34.04
CA ASP A 157 24.72 -42.20 -32.92
C ASP A 157 24.77 -43.70 -33.29
N ASP A 158 24.07 -44.12 -34.36
CA ASP A 158 24.04 -45.51 -34.83
C ASP A 158 25.19 -45.86 -35.82
N ARG A 159 26.11 -44.92 -36.09
CA ARG A 159 27.22 -45.08 -37.06
C ARG A 159 28.63 -45.22 -36.47
N ASN A 160 28.77 -45.38 -35.15
CA ASN A 160 30.06 -45.53 -34.49
C ASN A 160 30.21 -46.84 -33.71
#